data_AF-A0A3D5YEI6-F1
#
_entry.id   AF-A0A3D5YEI6-F1
#
_cell.length_a   1.000
_cell.length_b   1.000
_cell.length_c   1.000
_cell.angle_alpha   90.00
_cell.angle_beta   90.00
_cell.angle_gamma   90.00
#
_symmetry.space_group_name_H-M   'P 1'
#
loop_
_entity.id
_entity.type
_entity.pdbx_description
1 polymer ?
#
loop_
_entity_poly.entity_id
_entity_poly.type
_entity_poly.pdbx_seq_one_letter_code
_entity_poly.pdbx_strand_id
1 'polypeptide(L)'
;MNYKVLYDNPSEELLTRLLKIRNITEDIDAFLEARLQDYWIDPFLLNDMEAAVERIIFAVKQKQKIMIFGDYDVDGVTSSYILYKFITKYLDYKNVSIQYPDRIKE
;
A
#
# COMPACT_ATOMS: atom_id res chain seq x y z
N MET A 1 15.19 3.21 -18.51
CA MET A 1 16.26 3.76 -17.65
C MET A 1 17.45 4.15 -18.51
N ASN A 2 17.97 5.36 -18.38
CA ASN A 2 19.12 5.82 -19.16
C ASN A 2 20.43 5.48 -18.42
N TYR A 3 20.91 4.25 -18.61
CA TYR A 3 22.13 3.78 -17.95
C TYR A 3 23.41 4.48 -18.44
N LYS A 4 23.35 5.29 -19.51
CA LYS A 4 24.49 6.11 -19.97
C LYS A 4 24.95 7.10 -18.90
N VAL A 5 24.01 7.61 -18.10
CA VAL A 5 24.27 8.51 -16.97
C VAL A 5 25.23 7.89 -15.94
N LEU A 6 25.29 6.55 -15.85
CA LEU A 6 26.32 5.90 -15.04
C LEU A 6 27.71 6.22 -15.56
N TYR A 7 27.95 6.27 -16.87
CA TYR A 7 29.29 6.38 -17.42
C TYR A 7 29.68 7.80 -17.81
N ASP A 8 28.72 8.72 -17.87
CA ASP A 8 28.91 10.09 -18.36
C ASP A 8 29.83 10.95 -17.47
N ASN A 9 29.92 10.66 -16.16
CA ASN A 9 30.84 11.35 -15.25
C ASN A 9 31.44 10.39 -14.19
N PRO A 10 32.50 9.63 -14.51
CA PRO A 10 33.07 8.64 -13.61
C PRO A 10 33.68 9.23 -12.33
N SER A 11 34.03 10.52 -12.33
CA SER A 11 34.56 11.22 -11.16
C SER A 11 33.50 11.61 -10.13
N GLU A 12 32.22 11.59 -10.51
CA GLU A 12 31.11 11.79 -9.58
C GLU A 12 30.85 10.51 -8.77
N GLU A 13 30.45 10.66 -7.51
CA GLU A 13 30.17 9.55 -6.61
C GLU A 13 29.10 8.61 -7.20
N LEU A 14 29.28 7.31 -7.00
CA LEU A 14 28.35 6.28 -7.49
C LEU A 14 26.92 6.53 -6.99
N LEU A 15 26.74 6.93 -5.73
CA LEU A 15 25.43 7.23 -5.15
C LEU A 15 24.73 8.36 -5.92
N THR A 16 25.43 9.46 -6.18
CA THR A 16 24.89 10.61 -6.95
C THR A 16 24.48 10.21 -8.36
N ARG A 17 25.29 9.40 -9.05
CA ARG A 17 24.95 8.87 -10.39
C ARG A 17 23.72 7.96 -10.36
N LEU A 18 23.57 7.12 -9.33
CA LEU A 18 22.40 6.26 -9.14
C LEU A 18 21.12 7.07 -8.87
N LEU A 19 21.22 8.14 -8.09
CA LEU A 19 20.10 9.05 -7.80
C LEU A 19 19.62 9.77 -9.06
N LYS A 20 20.56 10.26 -9.90
CA LYS A 20 20.23 10.87 -11.20
C LYS A 20 19.45 9.93 -12.12
N ILE A 21 19.74 8.63 -12.12
CA ILE A 21 18.99 7.64 -12.93
C ILE A 21 17.55 7.47 -12.45
N ARG A 22 17.31 7.68 -11.17
CA ARG A 22 15.97 7.70 -10.58
C ARG A 22 15.26 9.06 -10.72
N ASN A 23 15.88 10.02 -11.43
CA ASN A 23 15.43 11.41 -11.54
C ASN A 23 15.34 12.13 -10.19
N ILE A 24 16.26 11.82 -9.28
CA ILE A 24 16.34 12.42 -7.95
C ILE A 24 17.55 13.33 -7.96
N THR A 25 17.31 14.61 -8.20
CA THR A 25 18.34 15.67 -8.26
C THR A 25 18.19 16.69 -7.15
N GLU A 26 17.04 16.72 -6.49
CA GLU A 26 16.66 17.61 -5.40
C GLU A 26 16.18 16.75 -4.22
N ASP A 27 16.24 17.30 -3.00
CA ASP A 27 15.77 16.66 -1.76
C ASP A 27 16.26 15.21 -1.57
N ILE A 28 17.55 14.97 -1.84
CA ILE A 28 18.18 13.64 -1.76
C ILE A 28 17.99 13.00 -0.38
N ASP A 29 18.15 13.79 0.70
CA ASP A 29 18.00 13.31 2.06
C ASP A 29 16.56 12.85 2.33
N ALA A 30 15.55 13.54 1.77
CA ALA A 30 14.15 13.14 1.92
C ALA A 30 13.86 11.81 1.23
N PHE A 31 14.52 11.52 0.09
CA PHE A 31 14.38 10.24 -0.58
C PHE A 31 15.10 9.09 0.15
N LEU A 32 16.33 9.33 0.62
CA LEU A 32 17.15 8.29 1.27
C LEU A 32 16.67 7.98 2.69
N GLU A 33 16.24 9.00 3.42
CA GLU A 33 15.82 8.92 4.82
C GLU A 33 14.31 9.17 4.94
N ALA A 34 13.52 8.68 3.97
CA ALA A 34 12.08 8.85 3.94
C ALA A 34 11.42 8.24 5.20
N ARG A 35 10.76 9.07 6.01
CA ARG A 35 9.98 8.61 7.15
C ARG A 35 8.50 8.70 6.82
N LEU A 36 7.74 7.70 7.24
CA LEU A 36 6.30 7.62 6.95
C LEU A 36 5.54 8.90 7.34
N GLN A 37 5.90 9.50 8.48
CA GLN A 37 5.31 10.73 8.99
C GLN A 37 5.46 11.95 8.06
N ASP A 38 6.49 11.96 7.20
CA ASP A 38 6.75 13.06 6.27
C ASP A 38 5.82 12.99 5.04
N TYR A 39 5.10 11.88 4.85
CA TYR A 39 4.25 11.59 3.69
C TYR A 39 2.82 11.20 4.07
N TRP A 40 2.35 11.63 5.24
CA TRP A 40 0.94 11.40 5.62
C TRP A 40 0.01 12.18 4.69
N ILE A 41 -0.85 11.42 4.00
CA ILE A 41 -1.92 11.94 3.17
C ILE A 41 -3.23 11.51 3.81
N ASP A 42 -4.22 12.40 3.81
CA ASP A 42 -5.56 12.08 4.29
C ASP A 42 -6.14 10.90 3.48
N PRO A 43 -6.43 9.74 4.11
CA PRO A 43 -7.00 8.59 3.41
C PRO A 43 -8.34 8.88 2.74
N PHE A 44 -9.10 9.89 3.22
CA PHE A 44 -10.39 10.29 2.63
C PHE A 44 -10.24 10.98 1.26
N LEU A 45 -9.02 11.27 0.82
CA LEU A 45 -8.75 11.70 -0.55
C LEU A 45 -8.88 10.55 -1.56
N LEU A 46 -8.94 9.30 -1.10
CA LEU A 46 -9.26 8.16 -1.95
C LEU A 46 -10.76 8.17 -2.29
N ASN A 47 -11.07 7.97 -3.57
CA ASN A 47 -12.45 7.91 -4.04
C ASN A 47 -13.27 6.89 -3.23
N ASP A 48 -14.48 7.27 -2.86
CA ASP A 48 -15.45 6.47 -2.12
C ASP A 48 -14.97 5.95 -0.74
N MET A 49 -13.90 6.50 -0.18
CA MET A 49 -13.39 6.05 1.12
C MET A 49 -14.42 6.21 2.24
N GLU A 50 -15.13 7.36 2.28
CA GLU A 50 -16.18 7.61 3.26
C GLU A 50 -17.30 6.57 3.17
N ALA A 51 -17.82 6.35 1.95
CA ALA A 51 -18.86 5.35 1.70
C ALA A 51 -18.41 3.92 2.07
N ALA A 52 -17.15 3.56 1.82
CA ALA A 52 -16.58 2.26 2.18
C ALA A 52 -16.53 2.06 3.70
N VAL A 53 -16.06 3.07 4.44
CA VAL A 53 -16.02 3.03 5.91
C VAL A 53 -17.43 2.91 6.49
N GLU A 54 -18.37 3.73 6.03
CA GLU A 54 -19.77 3.68 6.48
C GLU A 54 -20.39 2.30 6.23
N ARG A 55 -20.14 1.72 5.06
CA ARG A 55 -20.66 0.39 4.70
C ARG A 55 -20.16 -0.72 5.62
N ILE A 56 -18.88 -0.68 5.99
CA ILE A 56 -18.26 -1.65 6.90
C ILE A 56 -18.83 -1.48 8.31
N ILE A 57 -18.89 -0.24 8.82
CA ILE A 57 -19.47 0.05 10.14
C ILE A 57 -20.93 -0.40 10.20
N PHE A 58 -21.71 -0.15 9.15
CA PHE A 58 -23.08 -0.62 9.06
C PHE A 58 -23.17 -2.15 9.12
N ALA A 59 -22.32 -2.88 8.37
CA ALA A 59 -22.28 -4.34 8.40
C ALA A 59 -22.04 -4.88 9.81
N VAL A 60 -21.06 -4.31 10.51
CA VAL A 60 -20.72 -4.70 11.89
C VAL A 60 -21.90 -4.44 12.83
N LYS A 61 -22.50 -3.25 12.79
CA LYS A 61 -23.65 -2.88 13.63
C LYS A 61 -24.86 -3.78 13.41
N GLN A 62 -25.13 -4.13 12.14
CA GLN A 62 -26.24 -5.01 11.76
C GLN A 62 -25.90 -6.50 11.85
N LYS A 63 -24.71 -6.86 12.37
CA LYS A 63 -24.21 -8.23 12.49
C LYS A 63 -24.22 -9.00 11.15
N GLN A 64 -24.01 -8.31 10.04
CA GLN A 64 -23.91 -8.92 8.71
C GLN A 64 -22.58 -9.63 8.51
N LYS A 65 -22.60 -10.80 7.87
CA LYS A 65 -21.37 -11.45 7.41
C LYS A 65 -20.61 -10.52 6.45
N ILE A 66 -19.33 -10.31 6.71
CA ILE A 66 -18.43 -9.58 5.83
C ILE A 66 -17.50 -10.58 5.14
N MET A 67 -17.33 -10.43 3.83
CA MET A 67 -16.40 -11.22 3.04
C MET A 67 -15.40 -10.28 2.37
N ILE A 68 -14.11 -10.54 2.58
CA ILE A 68 -13.01 -9.80 1.98
C ILE A 68 -12.52 -10.62 0.80
N PHE A 69 -12.58 -10.05 -0.40
CA PHE A 69 -11.95 -10.61 -1.58
C PHE A 69 -10.59 -9.94 -1.74
N GLY A 70 -9.52 -10.72 -1.58
CA GLY A 70 -8.16 -10.29 -1.84
C GLY A 70 -7.65 -10.85 -3.16
N ASP A 71 -6.61 -10.23 -3.72
CA ASP A 71 -5.85 -10.84 -4.81
C ASP A 71 -4.87 -11.89 -4.28
N TYR A 72 -4.44 -12.80 -5.15
CA TYR A 72 -3.55 -13.92 -4.81
C TYR A 72 -2.07 -13.51 -4.65
N ASP A 73 -1.71 -12.30 -5.07
CA ASP A 73 -0.35 -11.80 -4.94
C ASP A 73 -0.02 -11.33 -3.51
N VAL A 74 1.25 -11.03 -3.25
CA VAL A 74 1.71 -10.69 -1.90
C VAL A 74 1.00 -9.44 -1.36
N ASP A 75 0.71 -8.47 -2.23
CA ASP A 75 0.05 -7.23 -1.86
C ASP A 75 -1.43 -7.47 -1.52
N GLY A 76 -2.14 -8.28 -2.33
CA GLY A 76 -3.52 -8.70 -2.11
C GLY A 76 -3.70 -9.53 -0.84
N VAL A 77 -2.81 -10.48 -0.58
CA VAL A 77 -2.83 -11.30 0.63
C VAL A 77 -2.55 -10.44 1.87
N THR A 78 -1.55 -9.56 1.81
CA THR A 78 -1.16 -8.73 2.95
C THR A 78 -2.24 -7.69 3.29
N SER A 79 -2.75 -6.98 2.29
CA SER A 79 -3.77 -5.94 2.47
C SER A 79 -5.10 -6.51 3.00
N SER A 80 -5.58 -7.62 2.43
CA SER A 80 -6.77 -8.31 2.91
C SER A 80 -6.63 -8.82 4.34
N TYR A 81 -5.45 -9.33 4.72
CA TYR A 81 -5.18 -9.74 6.10
C TYR A 81 -5.13 -8.56 7.07
N ILE A 82 -4.56 -7.41 6.68
CA ILE A 82 -4.58 -6.19 7.50
C ILE A 82 -6.03 -5.79 7.79
N LEU A 83 -6.90 -5.77 6.77
CA LEU A 83 -8.32 -5.44 6.94
C LEU A 83 -9.05 -6.46 7.82
N TYR A 84 -8.84 -7.77 7.58
CA TYR A 84 -9.39 -8.84 8.40
C TYR A 84 -8.99 -8.69 9.88
N LYS A 85 -7.69 -8.46 10.12
CA LYS A 85 -7.14 -8.27 11.47
C LYS A 85 -7.73 -7.01 12.10
N PHE A 86 -7.96 -5.96 11.31
CA PHE A 86 -8.56 -4.75 11.83
C PHE A 86 -9.99 -4.98 12.32
N ILE A 87 -10.83 -5.59 11.48
CA ILE A 87 -12.22 -5.88 11.80
C ILE A 87 -12.33 -6.85 12.98
N THR A 88 -11.52 -7.91 13.01
CA THR A 88 -11.59 -8.93 14.07
C THR A 88 -10.97 -8.50 15.38
N LYS A 89 -9.84 -7.77 15.36
CA LYS A 89 -9.11 -7.40 16.58
C LYS A 89 -9.51 -6.03 17.13
N TYR A 90 -9.68 -5.03 16.27
CA TYR A 90 -9.94 -3.65 16.73
C TYR A 90 -11.43 -3.31 16.75
N LEU A 91 -12.24 -3.90 15.84
CA LEU A 91 -13.70 -3.77 15.90
C LEU A 91 -14.40 -4.91 16.66
N ASP A 92 -13.64 -5.89 17.17
CA ASP A 92 -14.14 -7.10 17.86
C ASP A 92 -15.26 -7.83 17.11
N TYR A 93 -15.16 -7.90 15.77
CA TYR A 93 -16.19 -8.50 14.92
C TYR A 93 -15.68 -9.77 14.21
N LYS A 94 -16.27 -10.91 14.55
CA LYS A 94 -15.77 -12.24 14.16
C LYS A 94 -16.46 -12.87 12.94
N ASN A 95 -17.60 -12.36 12.50
CA ASN A 95 -18.31 -12.90 11.33
C ASN A 95 -17.74 -12.33 10.03
N VAL A 96 -16.46 -12.60 9.81
CA VAL A 96 -15.63 -12.10 8.73
C VAL A 96 -14.89 -13.28 8.09
N SER A 97 -14.78 -13.32 6.76
CA SER A 97 -14.00 -14.33 6.03
C SER A 97 -13.18 -13.68 4.92
N ILE A 98 -12.04 -14.28 4.57
CA ILE A 98 -11.22 -13.86 3.42
C ILE A 98 -11.30 -14.94 2.33
N GLN A 99 -11.37 -14.51 1.06
CA GLN A 99 -11.28 -15.37 -0.10
C GLN A 99 -10.25 -14.81 -1.09
N TYR A 100 -9.48 -15.72 -1.68
CA TYR A 100 -8.49 -15.43 -2.72
C TYR A 100 -8.84 -16.23 -3.98
N PRO A 101 -8.66 -15.67 -5.18
CA PRO A 101 -8.90 -16.38 -6.44
C PRO A 101 -7.85 -17.49 -6.66
N ASP A 102 -8.24 -18.52 -7.42
CA ASP A 102 -7.30 -19.55 -7.89
C ASP A 102 -6.63 -19.07 -9.18
N ARG A 103 -5.40 -18.55 -9.07
CA ARG A 103 -4.60 -17.99 -10.18
C ARG A 103 -4.58 -18.82 -11.47
N ILE A 104 -4.70 -20.15 -11.37
CA ILE A 104 -4.57 -21.05 -12.53
C ILE A 104 -5.94 -21.33 -13.17
N LYS A 105 -7.02 -21.27 -12.39
CA LYS A 105 -8.36 -21.68 -12.83
C LYS A 105 -9.29 -20.50 -13.11
N GLU A 106 -9.05 -19.37 -12.48
CA GLU A 106 -9.75 -18.09 -12.67
C GLU A 106 -8.81 -17.08 -13.31
#